data_AF-A0A3N5PSI3-F1
#
_entry.id   AF-A0A3N5PSI3-F1
#
_cell.length_a   1.000
_cell.length_b   1.000
_cell.length_c   1.000
_cell.angle_alpha   90.00
_cell.angle_beta   90.00
_cell.angle_gamma   90.00
#
_symmetry.space_group_name_H-M   'P 1'
#
loop_
_entity.id
_entity.type
_entity.pdbx_description
1 polymer ?
#
loop_
_entity_poly.entity_id
_entity_poly.type
_entity_poly.pdbx_seq_one_letter_code
_entity_poly.pdbx_strand_id
1 'polypeptide(L)'
;MRKTIIIFVFALLLGLMSACPSAFALEATTAPAEAAAAKSNGNGNGHKLTAQQEQDTLDFLQRTGSDQYKKLVDLRQVNPQTYQSTIRAWYVWMDSIRRFPPTIQQAFIRQQEANTRLYRLVASLRIAAGDDRKKELTVDIRKTVGDMFDAQAQVREHRINELEDQLRQLRAANEKAKTSRDQIIEENVKAVIKSATQPADAPLAMPKFLPASQPAE
;
A
#
# COMPACT_ATOMS: atom_id res chain seq x y z
N MET A 1 -39.58 -13.69 -14.28
CA MET A 1 -38.91 -13.47 -12.98
C MET A 1 -37.41 -13.81 -13.11
N ARG A 2 -36.55 -12.80 -13.27
CA ARG A 2 -35.07 -12.95 -13.25
C ARG A 2 -34.48 -11.71 -12.57
N LYS A 3 -34.44 -11.68 -11.24
CA LYS A 3 -33.87 -10.59 -10.43
C LYS A 3 -33.00 -11.19 -9.31
N THR A 4 -31.90 -11.87 -9.64
CA THR A 4 -31.02 -12.46 -8.61
C THR A 4 -29.56 -12.69 -9.02
N ILE A 5 -29.00 -11.96 -10.01
CA ILE A 5 -27.62 -12.23 -10.51
C ILE A 5 -26.61 -11.07 -10.29
N ILE A 6 -26.98 -9.96 -9.64
CA ILE A 6 -26.12 -8.75 -9.62
C ILE A 6 -25.30 -8.56 -8.31
N ILE A 7 -25.30 -9.50 -7.36
CA ILE A 7 -24.65 -9.27 -6.04
C ILE A 7 -23.20 -9.81 -5.95
N PHE A 8 -22.73 -10.68 -6.85
CA PHE A 8 -21.47 -11.41 -6.63
C PHE A 8 -20.17 -10.77 -7.12
N VAL A 9 -20.19 -9.58 -7.74
CA VAL A 9 -18.98 -9.01 -8.40
C VAL A 9 -18.13 -8.13 -7.46
N PHE A 10 -18.63 -7.73 -6.29
CA PHE A 10 -17.95 -6.74 -5.45
C PHE A 10 -16.93 -7.32 -4.44
N ALA A 11 -17.04 -8.60 -4.08
CA ALA A 11 -16.15 -9.24 -3.09
C ALA A 11 -14.76 -9.62 -3.65
N LEU A 12 -14.52 -9.45 -4.96
CA LEU A 12 -13.28 -9.86 -5.62
C LEU A 12 -12.28 -8.71 -5.91
N LEU A 13 -12.55 -7.50 -5.41
CA LEU A 13 -11.73 -6.30 -5.65
C LEU A 13 -10.55 -6.13 -4.66
N LEU A 14 -10.43 -7.01 -3.66
CA LEU A 14 -9.39 -6.94 -2.60
C LEU A 14 -8.47 -8.17 -2.50
N GLY A 15 -8.63 -9.18 -3.38
CA GLY A 15 -8.03 -10.51 -3.20
C GLY A 15 -6.90 -10.95 -4.14
N LEU A 16 -6.48 -10.14 -5.13
CA LEU A 16 -5.56 -10.59 -6.19
C LEU A 16 -4.28 -9.74 -6.29
N MET A 17 -3.59 -9.59 -5.15
CA MET A 17 -2.22 -9.07 -5.07
C MET A 17 -1.25 -10.13 -4.50
N SER A 18 -1.53 -11.42 -4.70
CA SER A 18 -0.64 -12.49 -4.24
C SER A 18 -0.37 -13.50 -5.34
N ALA A 19 0.92 -13.86 -5.45
CA ALA A 19 1.53 -14.89 -6.29
C ALA A 19 1.84 -14.52 -7.76
N CYS A 20 2.92 -13.76 -7.95
CA CYS A 20 3.91 -14.14 -8.96
C CYS A 20 4.97 -15.01 -8.23
N PRO A 21 5.06 -16.32 -8.48
CA PRO A 21 6.13 -17.13 -7.93
C PRO A 21 7.41 -16.83 -8.71
N SER A 22 8.19 -15.87 -8.23
CA SER A 22 9.59 -15.73 -8.64
C SER A 22 10.34 -16.93 -8.08
N ALA A 23 10.50 -17.97 -8.90
CA ALA A 23 11.44 -19.06 -8.67
C ALA A 23 12.87 -18.51 -8.82
N PHE A 24 13.32 -17.77 -7.81
CA PHE A 24 14.74 -17.52 -7.56
C PHE A 24 15.01 -18.08 -6.17
N ALA A 25 15.34 -19.38 -6.13
CA ALA A 25 15.81 -20.05 -4.95
C ALA A 25 17.21 -19.54 -4.63
N LEU A 26 17.28 -18.41 -3.92
CA LEU A 26 18.44 -18.08 -3.10
C LEU A 26 18.27 -18.88 -1.81
N GLU A 27 19.25 -19.75 -1.51
CA GLU A 27 19.40 -20.43 -0.22
C GLU A 27 19.54 -19.37 0.89
N ALA A 28 18.40 -18.93 1.43
CA ALA A 28 18.34 -18.07 2.59
C ALA A 28 18.32 -18.95 3.84
N THR A 29 19.40 -18.84 4.61
CA THR A 29 19.55 -19.28 6.00
C THR A 29 18.23 -19.20 6.77
N THR A 30 17.74 -20.36 7.20
CA THR A 30 16.57 -20.50 8.07
C THR A 30 16.88 -19.96 9.46
N ALA A 31 16.62 -18.66 9.67
CA ALA A 31 16.45 -18.12 11.01
C ALA A 31 15.06 -18.53 11.54
N PRO A 32 14.92 -18.93 12.82
CA PRO A 32 13.68 -19.48 13.35
C PRO A 32 12.56 -18.43 13.41
N ALA A 33 11.50 -18.69 12.63
CA ALA A 33 10.30 -17.87 12.52
C ALA A 33 9.32 -18.11 13.68
N GLU A 34 9.78 -18.03 14.93
CA GLU A 34 8.96 -18.38 16.12
C GLU A 34 8.56 -17.17 17.01
N ALA A 35 8.89 -15.93 16.61
CA ALA A 35 8.63 -14.75 17.46
C ALA A 35 7.67 -13.69 16.89
N ALA A 36 6.96 -13.95 15.79
CA ALA A 36 6.05 -12.97 15.16
C ALA A 36 4.55 -13.30 15.28
N ALA A 37 4.16 -14.25 16.15
CA ALA A 37 2.76 -14.54 16.49
C ALA A 37 2.27 -13.74 17.72
N ALA A 38 2.81 -12.53 17.92
CA ALA A 38 2.35 -11.61 18.96
C ALA A 38 1.02 -10.95 18.55
N LYS A 39 -0.08 -11.64 18.87
CA LYS A 39 -1.38 -11.09 19.28
C LYS A 39 -1.74 -9.71 18.70
N SER A 40 -2.21 -9.70 17.45
CA SER A 40 -3.12 -8.65 16.96
C SER A 40 -4.50 -8.84 17.61
N ASN A 41 -4.58 -8.66 18.94
CA ASN A 41 -5.84 -8.49 19.67
C ASN A 41 -6.32 -7.02 19.56
N GLY A 42 -6.23 -6.46 18.36
CA GLY A 42 -6.85 -5.19 18.03
C GLY A 42 -8.33 -5.44 17.83
N ASN A 43 -9.11 -5.13 18.86
CA ASN A 43 -10.56 -5.04 18.80
C ASN A 43 -10.93 -4.12 17.62
N GLY A 44 -11.16 -4.72 16.45
CA GLY A 44 -11.38 -4.07 15.17
C GLY A 44 -12.76 -3.46 15.10
N ASN A 45 -13.11 -2.63 16.09
CA ASN A 45 -14.18 -1.67 16.00
C ASN A 45 -13.82 -0.76 14.84
N GLY A 46 -14.28 -1.15 13.65
CA GLY A 46 -14.11 -0.40 12.43
C GLY A 46 -14.69 0.98 12.65
N HIS A 47 -13.82 1.93 13.00
CA HIS A 47 -14.22 3.31 13.19
C HIS A 47 -14.96 3.72 11.92
N LYS A 48 -16.24 4.03 12.09
CA LYS A 48 -17.04 4.63 11.03
C LYS A 48 -16.34 5.90 10.59
N LEU A 49 -16.34 6.18 9.30
CA LEU A 49 -15.82 7.45 8.81
C LEU A 49 -16.57 8.60 9.48
N THR A 50 -15.86 9.68 9.77
CA THR A 50 -16.53 10.94 10.14
C THR A 50 -17.29 11.48 8.93
N ALA A 51 -18.31 12.31 9.16
CA ALA A 51 -19.07 12.94 8.07
C ALA A 51 -18.15 13.74 7.12
N GLN A 52 -17.10 14.36 7.65
CA GLN A 52 -16.11 15.07 6.85
C GLN A 52 -15.30 14.11 5.95
N GLN A 53 -14.83 12.98 6.49
CA GLN A 53 -14.09 11.98 5.70
C GLN A 53 -14.94 11.37 4.60
N GLU A 54 -16.23 11.11 4.89
CA GLU A 54 -17.21 10.66 3.91
C GLU A 54 -17.38 11.68 2.79
N GLN A 55 -17.60 12.96 3.11
CA GLN A 55 -17.77 14.03 2.12
C GLN A 55 -16.51 14.24 1.28
N ASP A 56 -15.34 14.31 1.91
CA ASP A 56 -14.04 14.43 1.23
C ASP A 56 -13.83 13.32 0.19
N THR A 57 -14.25 12.09 0.53
CA THR A 57 -14.13 10.93 -0.35
C THR A 57 -15.10 11.05 -1.53
N LEU A 58 -16.34 11.48 -1.30
CA LEU A 58 -17.32 11.71 -2.35
C LEU A 58 -16.87 12.82 -3.31
N ASP A 59 -16.36 13.93 -2.80
CA ASP A 59 -15.85 15.05 -3.60
C ASP A 59 -14.64 14.65 -4.42
N PHE A 60 -13.75 13.83 -3.86
CA PHE A 60 -12.63 13.25 -4.59
C PHE A 60 -13.11 12.37 -5.76
N LEU A 61 -14.06 11.45 -5.51
CA LEU A 61 -14.58 10.57 -6.55
C LEU A 61 -15.36 11.32 -7.64
N GLN A 62 -16.06 12.39 -7.26
CA GLN A 62 -16.76 13.26 -8.21
C GLN A 62 -15.79 14.02 -9.11
N ARG A 63 -14.75 14.65 -8.53
CA ARG A 63 -13.74 15.42 -9.29
C ARG A 63 -12.93 14.56 -10.23
N THR A 64 -12.62 13.33 -9.84
CA THR A 64 -11.88 12.38 -10.69
C THR A 64 -12.74 11.79 -11.80
N GLY A 65 -14.05 12.09 -11.86
CA GLY A 65 -14.94 11.54 -12.88
C GLY A 65 -15.20 10.05 -12.73
N SER A 66 -14.98 9.50 -11.54
CA SER A 66 -15.10 8.06 -11.30
C SER A 66 -16.56 7.62 -11.34
N ASP A 67 -16.87 6.60 -12.15
CA ASP A 67 -18.19 5.94 -12.16
C ASP A 67 -18.60 5.40 -10.77
N GLN A 68 -17.64 5.27 -9.86
CA GLN A 68 -17.85 4.80 -8.49
C GLN A 68 -18.59 5.82 -7.65
N TYR A 69 -18.53 7.13 -7.97
CA TYR A 69 -19.33 8.15 -7.30
C TYR A 69 -20.82 7.84 -7.41
N LYS A 70 -21.32 7.66 -8.64
CA LYS A 70 -22.74 7.35 -8.89
C LYS A 70 -23.16 6.06 -8.17
N LYS A 71 -22.34 5.01 -8.27
CA LYS A 71 -22.61 3.73 -7.61
C LYS A 71 -22.65 3.84 -6.08
N LEU A 72 -21.78 4.65 -5.48
CA LEU A 72 -21.79 4.88 -4.03
C LEU A 72 -23.04 5.64 -3.59
N VAL A 73 -23.45 6.67 -4.33
CA VAL A 73 -24.69 7.40 -4.06
C VAL A 73 -25.91 6.46 -4.11
N ASP A 74 -25.98 5.58 -5.12
CA ASP A 74 -27.04 4.58 -5.22
C ASP A 74 -26.99 3.55 -4.08
N LEU A 75 -25.78 3.04 -3.75
CA LEU A 75 -25.56 2.10 -2.66
C LEU A 75 -26.00 2.66 -1.31
N ARG A 76 -25.86 3.97 -1.08
CA ARG A 76 -26.29 4.63 0.15
C ARG A 76 -27.78 4.40 0.42
N GLN A 77 -28.60 4.34 -0.62
CA GLN A 77 -30.05 4.12 -0.52
C GLN A 77 -30.41 2.63 -0.51
N VAL A 78 -29.76 1.83 -1.36
CA VAL A 78 -30.13 0.43 -1.58
C VAL A 78 -29.57 -0.50 -0.50
N ASN A 79 -28.31 -0.28 -0.08
CA ASN A 79 -27.64 -1.12 0.90
C ASN A 79 -26.64 -0.29 1.74
N PRO A 80 -27.10 0.35 2.83
CA PRO A 80 -26.27 1.22 3.66
C PRO A 80 -25.04 0.52 4.27
N GLN A 81 -25.12 -0.78 4.55
CA GLN A 81 -24.00 -1.53 5.12
C GLN A 81 -22.88 -1.69 4.09
N THR A 82 -23.23 -2.08 2.85
CA THR A 82 -22.26 -2.15 1.74
C THR A 82 -21.72 -0.78 1.38
N TYR A 83 -22.53 0.27 1.43
CA TYR A 83 -22.06 1.65 1.26
C TYR A 83 -20.95 2.00 2.26
N GLN A 84 -21.19 1.77 3.57
CA GLN A 84 -20.25 2.10 4.64
C GLN A 84 -18.91 1.38 4.50
N SER A 85 -18.91 0.09 4.14
CA SER A 85 -17.65 -0.64 3.90
C SER A 85 -16.94 -0.15 2.63
N THR A 86 -17.69 0.14 1.58
CA THR A 86 -17.14 0.58 0.29
C THR A 86 -16.53 1.97 0.37
N ILE A 87 -17.22 2.94 0.99
CA ILE A 87 -16.69 4.29 1.14
C ILE A 87 -15.47 4.33 2.05
N ARG A 88 -15.41 3.46 3.08
CA ARG A 88 -14.21 3.29 3.91
C ARG A 88 -13.02 2.77 3.10
N ALA A 89 -13.23 1.79 2.23
CA ALA A 89 -12.18 1.29 1.35
C ALA A 89 -11.65 2.39 0.42
N TRP A 90 -12.56 3.21 -0.14
CA TRP A 90 -12.18 4.38 -0.94
C TRP A 90 -11.43 5.44 -0.15
N TYR A 91 -11.84 5.72 1.09
CA TYR A 91 -11.14 6.66 1.96
C TYR A 91 -9.71 6.20 2.23
N VAL A 92 -9.51 4.93 2.61
CA VAL A 92 -8.17 4.37 2.87
C VAL A 92 -7.29 4.43 1.62
N TRP A 93 -7.85 4.07 0.45
CA TRP A 93 -7.11 4.16 -0.80
C TRP A 93 -6.78 5.62 -1.17
N MET A 94 -7.73 6.54 -1.08
CA MET A 94 -7.54 7.98 -1.34
C MET A 94 -6.46 8.56 -0.42
N ASP A 95 -6.54 8.28 0.88
CA ASP A 95 -5.56 8.73 1.87
C ASP A 95 -4.15 8.20 1.56
N SER A 96 -4.07 6.93 1.15
CA SER A 96 -2.79 6.33 0.75
C SER A 96 -2.14 7.00 -0.46
N ILE A 97 -2.94 7.58 -1.37
CA ILE A 97 -2.40 8.24 -2.57
C ILE A 97 -2.16 9.74 -2.39
N ARG A 98 -2.87 10.41 -1.46
CA ARG A 98 -2.76 11.87 -1.22
C ARG A 98 -1.34 12.34 -0.90
N ARG A 99 -0.50 11.47 -0.33
CA ARG A 99 0.90 11.76 0.01
C ARG A 99 1.86 11.81 -1.19
N PHE A 100 1.45 11.31 -2.37
CA PHE A 100 2.31 11.29 -3.54
C PHE A 100 2.24 12.62 -4.33
N PRO A 101 3.23 12.92 -5.19
CA PRO A 101 3.15 14.04 -6.12
C PRO A 101 1.91 13.94 -7.04
N PRO A 102 1.31 15.05 -7.51
CA PRO A 102 0.10 15.03 -8.33
C PRO A 102 0.18 14.16 -9.58
N THR A 103 1.36 14.08 -10.21
CA THR A 103 1.60 13.24 -11.39
C THR A 103 1.45 11.75 -11.08
N ILE A 104 1.87 11.32 -9.89
CA ILE A 104 1.77 9.95 -9.40
C ILE A 104 0.37 9.64 -8.88
N GLN A 105 -0.29 10.61 -8.23
CA GLN A 105 -1.72 10.50 -7.89
C GLN A 105 -2.55 10.20 -9.14
N GLN A 106 -2.30 10.93 -10.23
CA GLN A 106 -2.99 10.70 -11.50
C GLN A 106 -2.70 9.32 -12.08
N ALA A 107 -1.48 8.80 -11.93
CA ALA A 107 -1.14 7.44 -12.36
C ALA A 107 -1.96 6.39 -11.58
N PHE A 108 -2.09 6.52 -10.26
CA PHE A 108 -2.95 5.63 -9.46
C PHE A 108 -4.42 5.70 -9.88
N ILE A 109 -4.94 6.91 -10.15
CA ILE A 109 -6.32 7.09 -10.62
C ILE A 109 -6.52 6.39 -11.96
N ARG A 110 -5.63 6.61 -12.95
CA ARG A 110 -5.69 5.95 -14.25
C ARG A 110 -5.60 4.43 -14.14
N GLN A 111 -4.73 3.91 -13.28
CA GLN A 111 -4.63 2.49 -13.03
C GLN A 111 -5.96 1.92 -12.51
N GLN A 112 -6.61 2.60 -11.57
CA GLN A 112 -7.87 2.16 -10.98
C GLN A 112 -9.04 2.23 -11.97
N GLU A 113 -9.06 3.25 -12.83
CA GLU A 113 -10.02 3.37 -13.93
C GLU A 113 -9.84 2.25 -14.95
N ALA A 114 -8.60 2.00 -15.39
CA ALA A 114 -8.29 0.93 -16.33
C ALA A 114 -8.67 -0.44 -15.76
N ASN A 115 -8.38 -0.70 -14.48
CA ASN A 115 -8.79 -1.91 -13.79
C ASN A 115 -10.32 -2.07 -13.77
N THR A 116 -11.05 -1.01 -13.41
CA THR A 116 -12.52 -1.00 -13.42
C THR A 116 -13.08 -1.27 -14.82
N ARG A 117 -12.48 -0.67 -15.86
CA ARG A 117 -12.88 -0.87 -17.26
C ARG A 117 -12.62 -2.31 -17.69
N LEU A 118 -11.45 -2.87 -17.34
CA LEU A 118 -11.06 -4.23 -17.68
C LEU A 118 -12.06 -5.25 -17.14
N TYR A 119 -12.48 -5.12 -15.88
CA TYR A 119 -13.50 -6.01 -15.29
C TYR A 119 -14.82 -5.98 -16.07
N ARG A 120 -15.26 -4.80 -16.53
CA ARG A 120 -16.49 -4.69 -17.34
C ARG A 120 -16.32 -5.34 -18.69
N LEU A 121 -15.20 -5.10 -19.37
CA LEU A 121 -14.91 -5.70 -20.67
C LEU A 121 -14.86 -7.22 -20.60
N VAL A 122 -14.22 -7.79 -19.57
CA VAL A 122 -14.18 -9.24 -19.34
C VAL A 122 -15.57 -9.80 -19.06
N ALA A 123 -16.39 -9.12 -18.25
CA ALA A 123 -17.77 -9.52 -18.00
C ALA A 123 -18.61 -9.49 -19.30
N SER A 124 -18.46 -8.45 -20.12
CA SER A 124 -19.09 -8.35 -21.44
C SER A 124 -18.64 -9.45 -22.38
N LEU A 125 -17.34 -9.77 -22.41
CA LEU A 125 -16.78 -10.83 -23.26
C LEU A 125 -17.37 -12.20 -22.91
N ARG A 126 -17.55 -12.48 -21.62
CA ARG A 126 -18.12 -13.75 -21.13
C ARG A 126 -19.55 -14.00 -21.61
N ILE A 127 -20.33 -12.95 -21.83
CA ILE A 127 -21.74 -13.04 -22.25
C ILE A 127 -21.96 -12.71 -23.73
N ALA A 128 -20.91 -12.32 -24.46
CA ALA A 128 -21.03 -11.92 -25.86
C ALA A 128 -21.36 -13.13 -26.76
N ALA A 129 -22.41 -12.99 -27.57
CA ALA A 129 -22.72 -13.89 -28.66
C ALA A 129 -22.04 -13.41 -29.95
N GLY A 130 -21.50 -14.34 -30.73
CA GLY A 130 -20.85 -14.05 -32.01
C GLY A 130 -19.36 -13.69 -31.91
N ASP A 131 -18.61 -14.07 -32.94
CA ASP A 131 -17.16 -13.93 -32.96
C ASP A 131 -16.71 -12.48 -33.19
N ASP A 132 -17.49 -11.70 -33.96
CA ASP A 132 -17.13 -10.32 -34.26
C ASP A 132 -17.18 -9.44 -33.02
N ARG A 133 -18.23 -9.57 -32.19
CA ARG A 133 -18.31 -8.84 -30.92
C ARG A 133 -17.18 -9.23 -29.96
N LYS A 134 -16.79 -10.51 -29.95
CA LYS A 134 -15.65 -10.98 -29.13
C LYS A 134 -14.32 -10.39 -29.60
N LYS A 135 -14.11 -10.27 -30.92
CA LYS A 135 -12.92 -9.61 -31.48
C LYS A 135 -12.84 -8.15 -31.06
N GLU A 136 -13.94 -7.39 -31.16
CA GLU A 136 -14.00 -5.99 -30.70
C GLU A 136 -13.64 -5.87 -29.22
N LEU A 137 -14.28 -6.66 -28.36
CA LEU A 137 -14.00 -6.65 -26.91
C LEU A 137 -12.56 -7.03 -26.60
N THR A 138 -11.95 -7.92 -27.38
CA THR A 138 -10.55 -8.31 -27.22
C THR A 138 -9.61 -7.14 -27.55
N VAL A 139 -9.91 -6.34 -28.57
CA VAL A 139 -9.16 -5.12 -28.90
C VAL A 139 -9.25 -4.11 -27.75
N ASP A 140 -10.45 -3.88 -27.22
CA ASP A 140 -10.66 -2.97 -26.09
C ASP A 140 -9.95 -3.43 -24.81
N ILE A 141 -9.96 -4.74 -24.55
CA ILE A 141 -9.22 -5.35 -23.43
C ILE A 141 -7.73 -5.10 -23.59
N ARG A 142 -7.17 -5.35 -24.78
CA ARG A 142 -5.74 -5.13 -25.05
C ARG A 142 -5.36 -3.68 -24.82
N LYS A 143 -6.16 -2.73 -25.31
CA LYS A 143 -5.94 -1.30 -25.08
C LYS A 143 -5.96 -0.96 -23.60
N THR A 144 -6.97 -1.43 -22.87
CA THR A 144 -7.12 -1.18 -21.43
C THR A 144 -5.97 -1.76 -20.61
N VAL A 145 -5.45 -2.94 -20.99
CA VAL A 145 -4.25 -3.53 -20.35
C VAL A 145 -3.00 -2.68 -20.63
N GLY A 146 -2.87 -2.11 -21.83
CA GLY A 146 -1.81 -1.14 -22.15
C GLY A 146 -1.88 0.10 -21.26
N ASP A 147 -3.06 0.74 -21.17
CA ASP A 147 -3.27 1.91 -20.31
C ASP A 147 -2.93 1.60 -18.83
N MET A 148 -3.29 0.41 -18.36
CA MET A 148 -2.96 -0.05 -17.01
C MET A 148 -1.47 -0.28 -16.82
N PHE A 149 -0.78 -0.86 -17.81
CA PHE A 149 0.66 -1.09 -17.78
C PHE A 149 1.43 0.23 -17.68
N ASP A 150 1.09 1.21 -18.51
CA ASP A 150 1.75 2.52 -18.53
C ASP A 150 1.58 3.26 -17.18
N ALA A 151 0.37 3.23 -16.62
CA ALA A 151 0.11 3.79 -15.31
C ALA A 151 0.92 3.10 -14.20
N GLN A 152 1.01 1.77 -14.24
CA GLN A 152 1.83 1.00 -13.29
C GLN A 152 3.32 1.27 -13.46
N ALA A 153 3.81 1.40 -14.68
CA ALA A 153 5.21 1.71 -14.96
C ALA A 153 5.59 3.05 -14.31
N GLN A 154 4.74 4.07 -14.45
CA GLN A 154 4.98 5.38 -13.83
C GLN A 154 5.02 5.30 -12.29
N VAL A 155 4.12 4.54 -11.66
CA VAL A 155 4.12 4.34 -10.19
C VAL A 155 5.38 3.59 -9.74
N ARG A 156 5.78 2.55 -10.47
CA ARG A 156 7.00 1.77 -10.17
C ARG A 156 8.25 2.62 -10.30
N GLU A 157 8.35 3.43 -11.34
CA GLU A 157 9.47 4.34 -11.56
C GLU A 157 9.62 5.32 -10.39
N HIS A 158 8.53 5.92 -9.93
CA HIS A 158 8.56 6.77 -8.75
C HIS A 158 9.05 6.01 -7.51
N ARG A 159 8.58 4.77 -7.31
CA ARG A 159 9.00 3.94 -6.19
C ARG A 159 10.48 3.56 -6.26
N ILE A 160 11.01 3.32 -7.46
CA ILE A 160 12.45 3.09 -7.68
C ILE A 160 13.24 4.31 -7.21
N ASN A 161 12.86 5.51 -7.65
CA ASN A 161 13.52 6.76 -7.27
C ASN A 161 13.51 6.99 -5.74
N GLU A 162 12.37 6.75 -5.07
CA GLU A 162 12.30 6.84 -3.60
C GLU A 162 13.28 5.87 -2.91
N LEU A 163 13.36 4.62 -3.39
CA LEU A 163 14.25 3.61 -2.83
C LEU A 163 15.72 3.92 -3.09
N GLU A 164 16.06 4.48 -4.25
CA GLU A 164 17.41 4.94 -4.56
C GLU A 164 17.85 6.08 -3.63
N ASP A 165 16.96 7.02 -3.33
CA ASP A 165 17.24 8.10 -2.39
C ASP A 165 17.43 7.59 -0.96
N GLN A 166 16.59 6.66 -0.51
CA GLN A 166 16.77 5.99 0.79
C GLN A 166 18.10 5.24 0.86
N LEU A 167 18.46 4.50 -0.20
CA LEU A 167 19.74 3.80 -0.28
C LEU A 167 20.92 4.76 -0.23
N ARG A 168 20.84 5.90 -0.92
CA ARG A 168 21.85 6.97 -0.92
C ARG A 168 22.04 7.54 0.48
N GLN A 169 20.95 7.86 1.18
CA GLN A 169 20.96 8.36 2.56
C GLN A 169 21.57 7.35 3.52
N LEU A 170 21.19 6.07 3.43
CA LEU A 170 21.74 5.00 4.27
C LEU A 170 23.24 4.80 4.03
N ARG A 171 23.70 4.85 2.78
CA ARG A 171 25.13 4.80 2.44
C ARG A 171 25.89 5.99 3.04
N ALA A 172 25.35 7.20 2.91
CA ALA A 172 25.97 8.40 3.49
C ALA A 172 26.05 8.32 5.02
N ALA A 173 24.98 7.85 5.67
CA ALA A 173 24.95 7.63 7.12
C ALA A 173 25.99 6.58 7.55
N ASN A 174 26.14 5.50 6.78
CA ASN A 174 27.15 4.47 7.04
C ASN A 174 28.58 5.00 6.90
N GLU A 175 28.87 5.75 5.83
CA GLU A 175 30.19 6.38 5.67
C GLU A 175 30.48 7.39 6.78
N LYS A 176 29.50 8.21 7.18
CA LYS A 176 29.64 9.08 8.36
C LYS A 176 29.97 8.27 9.62
N ALA A 177 29.26 7.17 9.85
CA ALA A 177 29.52 6.28 10.98
C ALA A 177 30.92 5.65 10.93
N LYS A 178 31.42 5.30 9.74
CA LYS A 178 32.79 4.81 9.56
C LYS A 178 33.81 5.89 9.90
N THR A 179 33.60 7.13 9.45
CA THR A 179 34.52 8.24 9.76
C THR A 179 34.51 8.62 11.24
N SER A 180 33.37 8.46 11.93
CA SER A 180 33.24 8.68 13.37
C SER A 180 33.45 7.41 14.21
N ARG A 181 33.96 6.33 13.61
CA ARG A 181 34.03 5.00 14.26
C ARG A 181 34.75 5.06 15.60
N ASP A 182 35.94 5.64 15.62
CA ASP A 182 36.78 5.61 16.83
C ASP A 182 36.20 6.47 17.95
N GLN A 183 35.59 7.60 17.60
CA GLN A 183 34.82 8.42 18.55
C GLN A 183 33.62 7.64 19.12
N ILE A 184 32.84 6.97 18.27
CA ILE A 184 31.70 6.14 18.70
C ILE A 184 32.18 5.01 19.63
N ILE A 185 33.32 4.38 19.32
CA ILE A 185 33.92 3.36 20.19
C ILE A 185 34.33 3.97 21.52
N GLU A 186 35.01 5.11 21.53
CA GLU A 186 35.45 5.77 22.76
C GLU A 186 34.26 6.16 23.65
N GLU A 187 33.20 6.72 23.08
CA GLU A 187 31.97 7.08 23.79
C GLU A 187 31.29 5.84 24.38
N ASN A 188 31.19 4.75 23.61
CA ASN A 188 30.62 3.49 24.10
C ASN A 188 31.49 2.87 25.20
N VAL A 189 32.81 2.89 25.08
CA VAL A 189 33.74 2.39 26.11
C VAL A 189 33.60 3.22 27.39
N LYS A 190 33.55 4.55 27.29
CA LYS A 190 33.31 5.44 28.45
C LYS A 190 31.98 5.13 29.12
N ALA A 191 30.91 4.89 28.35
CA ALA A 191 29.61 4.53 28.89
C ALA A 191 29.64 3.19 29.65
N VAL A 192 30.30 2.17 29.08
CA VAL A 192 30.49 0.86 29.72
C VAL A 192 31.28 1.00 31.02
N ILE A 193 32.42 1.69 31.01
CA ILE A 193 33.25 1.90 32.21
C ILE A 193 32.44 2.62 33.30
N LYS A 194 31.73 3.69 32.93
CA LYS A 194 30.88 4.44 33.87
C LYS A 194 29.83 3.52 34.53
N SER A 195 29.19 2.65 33.76
CA SER A 195 28.21 1.69 34.28
C SER A 195 28.85 0.64 35.21
N ALA A 196 30.07 0.18 34.92
CA ALA A 196 30.80 -0.78 35.74
C ALA A 196 31.29 -0.21 37.08
N THR A 197 31.49 1.12 37.16
CA THR A 197 31.92 1.80 38.40
C THR A 197 30.78 2.25 39.31
N GLN A 198 29.52 2.01 38.93
CA GLN A 198 28.38 2.33 39.81
C GLN A 198 28.33 1.39 41.02
N PRO A 199 27.85 1.87 42.20
CA PRO A 199 27.71 1.02 43.38
C PRO A 199 26.80 -0.18 43.10
N ALA A 200 27.09 -1.32 43.73
CA ALA A 200 26.41 -2.61 43.48
C ALA A 200 24.89 -2.58 43.65
N ASP A 201 24.37 -1.59 44.37
CA ASP A 201 22.95 -1.42 44.66
C ASP A 201 22.20 -0.64 43.55
N ALA A 202 22.93 -0.06 42.60
CA ALA A 202 22.33 0.62 41.44
C ALA A 202 21.88 -0.42 40.38
N PRO A 203 20.66 -0.30 39.83
CA PRO A 203 20.20 -1.21 38.79
C PRO A 203 21.13 -1.15 37.58
N LEU A 204 21.57 -2.31 37.09
CA LEU A 204 22.40 -2.44 35.89
C LEU A 204 21.68 -1.84 34.68
N ALA A 205 21.96 -0.58 34.38
CA ALA A 205 21.56 0.04 33.14
C ALA A 205 22.48 -0.47 32.03
N MET A 206 21.99 -1.42 31.24
CA MET A 206 22.65 -1.82 30.00
C MET A 206 22.88 -0.56 29.15
N PRO A 207 24.13 -0.27 28.74
CA PRO A 207 24.40 0.87 27.90
C PRO A 207 23.56 0.72 26.62
N LYS A 208 22.67 1.69 26.37
CA LYS A 208 22.03 1.80 25.08
C LYS A 208 23.15 2.15 24.09
N PHE A 209 23.62 1.15 23.35
CA PHE A 209 24.54 1.40 22.24
C PHE A 209 23.91 2.48 21.37
N LEU A 210 24.60 3.61 21.25
CA LEU A 210 24.11 4.69 20.44
C LEU A 210 24.03 4.16 19.00
N PRO A 211 22.84 4.20 18.36
CA PRO A 211 22.79 3.88 16.94
C PRO A 211 23.75 4.83 16.23
N ALA A 212 24.47 4.31 15.22
CA ALA A 212 25.25 5.14 14.31
C ALA A 212 24.39 6.35 13.92
N SER A 213 24.76 7.51 14.46
CA SER A 213 23.98 8.75 14.56
C SER A 213 22.69 8.76 13.75
N GLN A 214 21.53 8.85 14.43
CA GLN A 214 20.31 9.26 13.73
C GLN A 214 20.63 10.53 12.93
N PRO A 215 20.27 10.60 11.63
CA PRO A 215 20.49 11.81 10.86
C PRO A 215 19.86 12.97 11.63
N ALA A 216 20.62 14.06 11.81
CA ALA A 216 20.05 15.28 12.36
C ALA A 216 18.96 15.75 11.39
N GLU A 217 17.72 15.83 11.87
CA GLU A 217 16.59 16.41 11.13
C GLU A 217 16.82 17.88 10.82
#